data_AF-A0A1E4JZM9-F1
#
_entry.id   AF-A0A1E4JZM9-F1
#
_cell.length_a   1.000
_cell.length_b   1.000
_cell.length_c   1.000
_cell.angle_alpha   90.00
_cell.angle_beta   90.00
_cell.angle_gamma   90.00
#
_symmetry.space_group_name_H-M   'P 1'
#
loop_
_entity.id
_entity.type
_entity.pdbx_description
1 polymer ?
#
loop_
_entity_poly.entity_id
_entity_poly.type
_entity_poly.pdbx_seq_one_letter_code
_entity_poly.pdbx_strand_id
1 'polypeptide(L)'
;MPRTAAPAGAELYFIAPADGATVGKEFTVRFGLKGMGVAPAGVTTEKTGHHHLLIDVAELPPMNLPLPNDAQHKHFGGGQTEATLTLPPGKHTLQLILGDALHIPFDPPVVSQKITVTVK
;
A
#
# COMPACT_ATOMS: atom_id res chain seq x y z
N MET A 1 12.60 18.99 -3.48
CA MET A 1 11.51 19.21 -4.45
C MET A 1 10.19 19.09 -3.69
N PRO A 2 9.15 19.87 -4.03
CA PRO A 2 7.83 19.66 -3.44
C PRO A 2 7.33 18.26 -3.79
N ARG A 3 6.59 17.63 -2.86
CA ARG A 3 5.98 16.31 -3.05
C ARG A 3 4.77 16.42 -3.97
N THR A 4 4.42 15.33 -4.65
CA THR A 4 3.28 15.29 -5.56
C THR A 4 1.97 15.44 -4.80
N ALA A 5 1.11 16.37 -5.18
CA ALA A 5 -0.16 16.62 -4.49
C ALA A 5 -1.18 15.48 -4.70
N ALA A 6 -1.82 15.02 -3.63
CA ALA A 6 -2.91 14.06 -3.71
C ALA A 6 -4.19 14.73 -4.22
N PRO A 7 -4.93 14.12 -5.16
CA PRO A 7 -6.27 14.57 -5.53
C PRO A 7 -7.21 14.56 -4.32
N ALA A 8 -8.08 15.57 -4.23
CA ALA A 8 -9.09 15.64 -3.19
C ALA A 8 -10.03 14.42 -3.25
N GLY A 9 -10.27 13.80 -2.08
CA GLY A 9 -11.11 12.60 -1.99
C GLY A 9 -10.45 11.31 -2.47
N ALA A 10 -9.13 11.31 -2.68
CA ALA A 10 -8.38 10.08 -2.91
C ALA A 10 -8.49 9.16 -1.68
N GLU A 11 -8.83 7.90 -1.91
CA GLU A 11 -9.03 6.92 -0.85
C GLU A 11 -8.38 5.60 -1.26
N LEU A 12 -7.53 5.07 -0.38
CA LEU A 12 -6.83 3.81 -0.54
C LEU A 12 -7.31 2.85 0.54
N TYR A 13 -7.68 1.62 0.17
CA TYR A 13 -8.33 0.69 1.08
C TYR A 13 -8.04 -0.76 0.71
N PHE A 14 -8.28 -1.66 1.67
CA PHE A 14 -8.29 -3.10 1.41
C PHE A 14 -9.69 -3.51 0.97
N ILE A 15 -9.76 -4.23 -0.15
CA ILE A 15 -10.97 -4.97 -0.57
C ILE A 15 -11.02 -6.29 0.21
N ALA A 16 -9.86 -6.94 0.35
CA ALA A 16 -9.69 -8.16 1.14
C ALA A 16 -8.22 -8.28 1.60
N PRO A 17 -7.95 -8.96 2.72
CA PRO A 17 -8.90 -9.37 3.73
C PRO A 17 -9.48 -8.15 4.48
N ALA A 18 -10.61 -8.34 5.16
CA ALA A 18 -11.15 -7.34 6.07
C ALA A 18 -10.32 -7.28 7.36
N ASP A 19 -10.42 -6.17 8.09
CA ASP A 19 -9.85 -6.07 9.44
C ASP A 19 -10.41 -7.15 10.38
N GLY A 20 -9.52 -7.76 11.17
CA GLY A 20 -9.82 -8.87 12.06
C GLY A 20 -9.95 -10.24 11.38
N ALA A 21 -9.73 -10.35 10.07
CA ALA A 21 -9.87 -11.61 9.36
C ALA A 21 -8.86 -12.67 9.84
N THR A 22 -9.31 -13.92 9.84
CA THR A 22 -8.43 -15.09 10.02
C THR A 22 -8.19 -15.76 8.68
N VAL A 23 -6.92 -15.94 8.32
CA VAL A 23 -6.48 -16.43 7.01
C VAL A 23 -5.52 -17.62 7.15
N GLY A 24 -5.30 -18.35 6.06
CA GLY A 24 -4.24 -19.37 6.00
C GLY A 24 -2.85 -18.73 5.86
N LYS A 25 -1.80 -19.56 5.93
CA LYS A 25 -0.40 -19.13 5.72
C LYS A 25 -0.19 -18.41 4.40
N GLU A 26 -0.89 -18.84 3.36
CA GLU A 26 -0.92 -18.20 2.05
C GLU A 26 -2.31 -17.61 1.80
N PHE A 27 -2.37 -16.32 1.51
CA PHE A 27 -3.63 -15.62 1.29
C PHE A 27 -3.46 -14.43 0.34
N THR A 28 -4.52 -14.11 -0.40
CA THR A 28 -4.53 -12.96 -1.31
C THR A 28 -4.99 -11.70 -0.57
N VAL A 29 -4.21 -10.63 -0.73
CA VAL A 29 -4.61 -9.27 -0.40
C VAL A 29 -5.04 -8.54 -1.67
N ARG A 30 -6.14 -7.78 -1.60
CA ARG A 30 -6.70 -7.00 -2.71
C ARG A 30 -6.82 -5.55 -2.29
N PHE A 31 -6.36 -4.67 -3.16
CA PHE A 31 -6.24 -3.23 -2.95
C PHE A 31 -7.30 -2.52 -3.76
N GLY A 32 -7.90 -1.49 -3.16
CA GLY A 32 -8.80 -0.58 -3.83
C GLY A 32 -8.27 0.85 -3.76
N LEU A 33 -8.45 1.59 -4.84
CA LEU A 33 -8.10 3.01 -4.95
C LEU A 33 -9.29 3.75 -5.57
N LYS A 34 -9.65 4.89 -4.99
CA LYS A 34 -10.73 5.76 -5.47
C LYS A 34 -10.19 7.18 -5.61
N GLY A 35 -10.68 7.92 -6.62
CA GLY A 35 -10.26 9.30 -6.88
C GLY A 35 -8.88 9.45 -7.55
N MET A 36 -8.21 8.34 -7.85
CA MET A 36 -6.90 8.26 -8.51
C MET A 36 -6.79 7.02 -9.40
N GLY A 37 -5.86 7.05 -10.35
CA GLY A 37 -5.49 5.88 -11.15
C GLY A 37 -4.24 5.17 -10.63
N VAL A 38 -4.00 3.98 -11.15
CA VAL A 38 -2.78 3.20 -10.89
C VAL A 38 -1.92 3.21 -12.15
N ALA A 39 -0.66 3.61 -12.03
CA ALA A 39 0.32 3.60 -13.11
C ALA A 39 1.62 2.92 -12.66
N PRO A 40 2.39 2.31 -13.58
CA PRO A 40 3.68 1.75 -13.23
C PRO A 40 4.65 2.78 -12.62
N ALA A 41 5.53 2.33 -11.73
CA ALA A 41 6.61 3.16 -11.21
C ALA A 41 7.50 3.68 -12.35
N GLY A 42 8.02 4.90 -12.21
CA GLY A 42 8.77 5.61 -13.25
C GLY A 42 7.91 6.25 -14.35
N VAL A 43 6.61 5.96 -14.43
CA VAL A 43 5.69 6.59 -15.38
C VAL A 43 4.99 7.77 -14.71
N THR A 44 5.33 8.99 -15.11
CA THR A 44 4.63 10.19 -14.65
C THR A 44 3.33 10.36 -15.43
N THR A 45 2.20 10.15 -14.75
CA THR A 45 0.87 10.45 -15.29
C THR A 45 0.05 11.15 -14.21
N GLU A 46 -0.72 12.16 -14.60
CA GLU A 46 -1.50 12.96 -13.66
C GLU A 46 -2.44 12.09 -12.83
N LYS A 47 -2.53 12.37 -11.53
CA LYS A 47 -3.45 11.68 -10.59
C LYS A 47 -3.27 10.16 -10.55
N THR A 48 -2.07 9.68 -10.83
CA THR A 48 -1.72 8.26 -10.74
C THR A 48 -0.53 8.00 -9.83
N GLY A 49 -0.52 6.83 -9.22
CA GLY A 49 0.62 6.31 -8.46
C GLY A 49 0.63 4.79 -8.47
N HIS A 50 1.39 4.17 -7.58
CA HIS A 50 1.42 2.72 -7.42
C HIS A 50 1.37 2.32 -5.95
N HIS A 51 0.90 1.10 -5.70
CA HIS A 51 0.70 0.60 -4.35
C HIS A 51 2.02 0.17 -3.70
N HIS A 52 2.10 0.39 -2.40
CA HIS A 52 3.02 -0.29 -1.50
C HIS A 52 2.22 -0.87 -0.34
N LEU A 53 2.65 -2.03 0.15
CA LEU A 53 2.09 -2.69 1.32
C LEU A 53 3.13 -2.75 2.44
N LEU A 54 2.74 -2.28 3.61
CA LEU A 54 3.47 -2.33 4.86
C LEU A 54 2.97 -3.53 5.66
N ILE A 55 3.88 -4.37 6.12
CA ILE A 55 3.62 -5.59 6.90
C ILE A 55 4.33 -5.46 8.24
N ASP A 56 3.57 -5.43 9.32
CA ASP A 56 4.07 -5.28 10.70
C ASP A 56 4.90 -4.02 10.94
N VAL A 57 4.56 -2.95 10.24
CA VAL A 57 5.19 -1.64 10.39
C VAL A 57 4.37 -0.80 11.37
N ALA A 58 5.00 -0.37 12.46
CA ALA A 58 4.34 0.42 13.50
C ALA A 58 4.05 1.86 13.03
N GLU A 59 5.04 2.52 12.45
CA GLU A 59 5.01 3.93 12.04
C GLU A 59 5.19 4.06 10.53
N LEU A 60 4.50 5.00 9.90
CA LEU A 60 4.64 5.21 8.46
C LEU A 60 6.08 5.63 8.11
N PRO A 61 6.63 5.18 6.96
CA PRO A 61 7.92 5.63 6.46
C PRO A 61 8.00 7.15 6.27
N PRO A 62 9.23 7.71 6.20
CA PRO A 62 9.41 9.13 5.94
C PRO A 62 8.73 9.57 4.63
N MET A 63 7.88 10.59 4.72
CA MET A 63 7.04 11.06 3.61
C MET A 63 7.83 11.74 2.48
N ASN A 64 9.09 12.09 2.73
CA ASN A 64 9.98 12.81 1.84
C ASN A 64 11.09 11.92 1.23
N LEU A 65 11.05 10.61 1.47
CA LEU A 65 12.00 9.64 0.92
C LEU A 65 11.25 8.58 0.10
N PRO A 66 11.94 7.90 -0.82
CA PRO A 66 11.37 6.74 -1.51
C PRO A 66 10.91 5.69 -0.52
N LEU A 67 9.72 5.15 -0.74
CA LEU A 67 9.21 4.03 0.01
C LEU A 67 10.16 2.82 -0.13
N PRO A 68 10.55 2.18 0.99
CA PRO A 68 11.43 1.03 0.96
C PRO A 68 10.77 -0.16 0.26
N ASN A 69 11.59 -1.10 -0.20
CA ASN A 69 11.16 -2.38 -0.77
C ASN A 69 11.99 -3.49 -0.14
N ASP A 70 11.44 -4.14 0.88
CA ASP A 70 12.12 -5.11 1.73
C ASP A 70 11.17 -6.22 2.23
N ALA A 71 11.52 -6.89 3.34
CA ALA A 71 10.70 -7.94 3.91
C ALA A 71 9.35 -7.41 4.43
N GLN A 72 9.32 -6.19 4.98
CA GLN A 72 8.16 -5.54 5.58
C GLN A 72 7.46 -4.56 4.63
N HIS A 73 8.11 -4.18 3.53
CA HIS A 73 7.57 -3.25 2.54
C HIS A 73 7.54 -3.90 1.16
N LYS A 74 6.35 -4.21 0.65
CA LYS A 74 6.18 -4.81 -0.67
C LYS A 74 5.83 -3.73 -1.69
N HIS A 75 6.63 -3.66 -2.74
CA HIS A 75 6.45 -2.73 -3.85
C HIS A 75 5.62 -3.33 -4.99
N PHE A 76 4.60 -2.60 -5.45
CA PHE A 76 3.72 -2.97 -6.57
C PHE A 76 3.79 -1.97 -7.73
N GLY A 77 5.01 -1.66 -8.16
CA GLY A 77 5.28 -0.71 -9.25
C GLY A 77 4.89 -1.18 -10.65
N GLY A 78 4.30 -2.37 -10.81
CA GLY A 78 3.72 -2.82 -12.08
C GLY A 78 2.25 -2.43 -12.22
N GLY A 79 1.69 -1.74 -11.23
CA GLY A 79 0.27 -1.41 -11.17
C GLY A 79 -0.61 -2.54 -10.65
N GLN A 80 -0.03 -3.45 -9.85
CA GLN A 80 -0.78 -4.55 -9.26
C GLN A 80 -1.83 -4.00 -8.27
N THR A 81 -3.00 -4.62 -8.29
CA THR A 81 -4.12 -4.34 -7.37
C THR A 81 -4.37 -5.50 -6.41
N GLU A 82 -3.58 -6.57 -6.50
CA GLU A 82 -3.61 -7.68 -5.55
C GLU A 82 -2.24 -8.36 -5.48
N ALA A 83 -2.02 -9.10 -4.40
CA ALA A 83 -0.84 -9.93 -4.21
C ALA A 83 -1.18 -11.13 -3.33
N THR A 84 -0.52 -12.26 -3.57
CA THR A 84 -0.51 -13.37 -2.62
C THR A 84 0.61 -13.15 -1.61
N LEU A 85 0.27 -13.18 -0.33
CA LEU A 85 1.22 -13.11 0.78
C LEU A 85 1.38 -14.48 1.41
N THR A 86 2.60 -14.77 1.85
CA THR A 86 2.90 -15.89 2.73
C THR A 86 3.48 -15.34 4.03
N LEU A 87 2.77 -15.52 5.15
CA LEU A 87 3.16 -15.03 6.46
C LEU A 87 3.25 -16.17 7.48
N PRO A 88 4.10 -16.06 8.51
CA PRO A 88 4.12 -17.03 9.60
C PRO A 88 2.80 -17.01 10.39
N PRO A 89 2.43 -18.10 11.11
CA PRO A 89 1.28 -18.08 12.01
C PRO A 89 1.42 -17.00 13.09
N GLY A 90 0.34 -16.27 13.35
CA GLY A 90 0.34 -15.16 14.31
C GLY A 90 -0.53 -13.99 13.90
N LYS A 91 -0.48 -12.92 14.70
CA LYS A 91 -1.16 -11.65 14.44
C LYS A 91 -0.24 -10.75 13.62
N HIS A 92 -0.73 -10.26 12.49
CA HIS A 92 -0.02 -9.35 11.60
C HIS A 92 -0.82 -8.08 11.35
N THR A 93 -0.13 -6.97 11.12
CA THR A 93 -0.76 -5.73 10.66
C THR A 93 -0.39 -5.44 9.21
N LEU A 94 -1.36 -4.95 8.45
CA LEU A 94 -1.21 -4.60 7.04
C LEU A 94 -1.69 -3.17 6.82
N GLN A 95 -0.94 -2.38 6.05
CA GLN A 95 -1.32 -1.02 5.67
C GLN A 95 -0.85 -0.69 4.26
N LEU A 96 -1.67 -0.02 3.47
CA LEU A 96 -1.29 0.44 2.14
C LEU A 96 -0.86 1.91 2.18
N ILE A 97 0.09 2.26 1.31
CA ILE A 97 0.48 3.63 1.01
C ILE A 97 0.71 3.77 -0.50
N LEU A 98 0.31 4.89 -1.09
CA LEU A 98 0.52 5.19 -2.49
C LEU A 98 1.80 6.00 -2.69
N GLY A 99 2.69 5.51 -3.56
CA GLY A 99 3.87 6.23 -4.04
C GLY A 99 3.61 6.86 -5.42
N ASP A 100 4.20 8.01 -5.68
CA ASP A 100 4.24 8.61 -7.02
C ASP A 100 5.24 7.86 -7.94
N ALA A 101 5.52 8.39 -9.13
CA ALA A 101 6.44 7.78 -10.08
C ALA A 101 7.86 7.53 -9.52
N LEU A 102 8.27 8.27 -8.48
CA LEU A 102 9.58 8.16 -7.82
C LEU A 102 9.49 7.40 -6.47
N HIS A 103 8.37 6.74 -6.19
CA HIS A 103 8.07 6.07 -4.93
C HIS A 103 7.96 7.02 -3.73
N ILE A 104 7.80 8.32 -3.97
CA ILE A 104 7.62 9.31 -2.89
C ILE A 104 6.13 9.33 -2.53
N PRO A 105 5.76 9.25 -1.23
CA PRO A 105 4.37 9.39 -0.83
C PRO A 105 3.77 10.74 -1.24
N PHE A 106 2.50 10.75 -1.66
CA PHE A 106 1.75 11.97 -2.04
C PHE A 106 1.52 12.94 -0.86
N ASP A 107 1.18 14.20 -1.14
CA ASP A 107 0.89 15.22 -0.13
C ASP A 107 -0.57 15.76 -0.24
N PRO A 108 -1.44 15.55 0.77
CA PRO A 108 -1.22 14.69 1.94
C PRO A 108 -1.04 13.21 1.55
N PRO A 109 -0.47 12.36 2.43
CA PRO A 109 -0.29 10.94 2.16
C PRO A 109 -1.61 10.23 1.86
N VAL A 110 -1.63 9.44 0.78
CA VAL A 110 -2.73 8.55 0.45
C VAL A 110 -2.43 7.18 1.05
N VAL A 111 -3.03 6.90 2.19
CA VAL A 111 -2.82 5.69 3.00
C VAL A 111 -4.15 5.01 3.31
N SER A 112 -4.12 3.70 3.49
CA SER A 112 -5.29 2.98 4.01
C SER A 112 -5.37 3.02 5.53
N GLN A 113 -6.54 2.64 6.04
CA GLN A 113 -6.64 2.13 7.41
C GLN A 113 -5.67 0.96 7.59
N LYS A 114 -5.07 0.88 8.77
CA LYS A 114 -4.27 -0.27 9.17
C LYS A 114 -5.23 -1.38 9.60
N ILE A 115 -5.09 -2.54 8.98
CA ILE A 115 -5.87 -3.73 9.32
C ILE A 115 -5.01 -4.73 10.08
N THR A 116 -5.64 -5.58 10.86
CA THR A 116 -5.07 -6.72 11.55
C THR A 116 -5.59 -8.00 10.90
N VAL A 117 -4.70 -8.96 10.67
CA VAL A 117 -5.07 -10.33 10.27
C VAL A 117 -4.46 -11.34 11.22
N THR A 118 -5.12 -12.49 11.39
CA THR A 118 -4.58 -13.64 12.14
C THR A 118 -4.32 -14.79 11.18
N VAL A 119 -3.06 -15.20 11.09
CA VAL A 119 -2.61 -16.31 10.24
C VAL A 119 -2.60 -17.60 11.06
N LYS A 120 -3.24 -18.65 10.54
CA LYS A 120 -3.26 -20.01 11.14
C LYS A 120 -2.10 -20.89 10.68
#